data_AF-A0A3A5H7N9-F1
#
_entry.id   AF-A0A3A5H7N9-F1
#
_cell.length_a   1.000
_cell.length_b   1.000
_cell.length_c   1.000
_cell.angle_alpha   90.00
_cell.angle_beta   90.00
_cell.angle_gamma   90.00
#
_symmetry.space_group_name_H-M   'P 1'
#
loop_
_entity.id
_entity.type
_entity.pdbx_description
1 polymer ?
#
loop_
_entity_poly.entity_id
_entity_poly.type
_entity_poly.pdbx_seq_one_letter_code
_entity_poly.pdbx_strand_id
1 'polypeptide(L)'
;MNDSLQAAMAGLAVALDAPRPQGAQLGVWRFTVRQRLGTVRDGLAAEHPQARAGWAVARERAVLRERQRLLTRLAIISPRILDAPEPEGIRTEIKRLLHDIDRHRQRMQDVTWDEAEVDFGGSE
;
A
#
# COMPACT_ATOMS: atom_id res chain seq x y z
N MET A 1 -7.19 12.13 -6.86
CA MET A 1 -6.60 10.88 -7.43
C MET A 1 -6.17 9.88 -6.35
N ASN A 2 -6.57 10.05 -5.07
CA ASN A 2 -6.16 9.18 -3.95
C ASN A 2 -7.09 7.97 -3.70
N ASP A 3 -8.27 7.92 -4.29
CA ASP A 3 -9.27 6.87 -4.00
C ASP A 3 -8.96 5.52 -4.67
N SER A 4 -8.14 5.50 -5.73
CA SER A 4 -7.85 4.29 -6.50
C SER A 4 -7.04 3.27 -5.70
N LEU A 5 -6.00 3.70 -4.98
CA LEU A 5 -5.22 2.81 -4.11
C LEU A 5 -6.05 2.34 -2.92
N GLN A 6 -6.86 3.21 -2.33
CA GLN A 6 -7.72 2.83 -1.21
C GLN A 6 -8.77 1.79 -1.62
N ALA A 7 -9.39 1.96 -2.79
CA ALA A 7 -10.28 0.96 -3.37
C ALA A 7 -9.54 -0.36 -3.67
N ALA A 8 -8.30 -0.30 -4.19
CA ALA A 8 -7.49 -1.48 -4.43
C ALA A 8 -7.15 -2.24 -3.13
N MET A 9 -6.79 -1.51 -2.07
CA MET A 9 -6.52 -2.06 -0.74
C MET A 9 -7.76 -2.71 -0.13
N ALA A 10 -8.92 -2.04 -0.21
CA ALA A 10 -10.18 -2.60 0.25
C ALA A 10 -10.54 -3.89 -0.51
N GLY A 11 -10.37 -3.88 -1.84
CA GLY A 11 -10.58 -5.07 -2.67
C GLY A 11 -9.67 -6.23 -2.29
N LEU A 12 -8.39 -5.96 -2.02
CA LEU A 12 -7.44 -6.98 -1.54
C LEU A 12 -7.83 -7.49 -0.14
N ALA A 13 -8.22 -6.61 0.78
CA ALA A 13 -8.67 -6.99 2.12
C ALA A 13 -9.86 -7.97 2.05
N VAL A 14 -10.87 -7.67 1.23
CA VAL A 14 -12.02 -8.56 1.00
C VAL A 14 -11.59 -9.94 0.51
N ALA A 15 -10.65 -10.03 -0.43
CA ALA A 15 -10.12 -11.32 -0.90
C ALA A 15 -9.34 -12.07 0.20
N LEU A 16 -8.65 -11.35 1.09
CA LEU A 16 -7.93 -11.92 2.23
C LEU A 16 -8.85 -12.31 3.40
N ASP A 17 -10.12 -11.93 3.39
CA ASP A 17 -11.11 -12.31 4.40
C ASP A 17 -12.02 -13.46 3.96
N ALA A 18 -11.89 -13.90 2.70
CA ALA A 18 -12.57 -15.10 2.20
C ALA A 18 -12.30 -16.32 3.10
N PRO A 19 -13.28 -17.24 3.28
CA PRO A 19 -13.09 -18.46 4.09
C PRO A 19 -11.84 -19.24 3.69
N ARG A 20 -11.24 -19.99 4.64
CA ARG A 20 -10.01 -20.76 4.41
C ARG A 20 -10.18 -21.68 3.18
N PRO A 21 -9.49 -21.39 2.06
CA PRO A 21 -9.73 -22.11 0.82
C PRO A 21 -9.01 -23.45 0.84
N GLN A 22 -9.61 -24.47 0.22
CA GLN A 22 -9.08 -25.83 0.13
C GLN A 22 -9.23 -26.38 -1.29
N GLY A 23 -8.36 -27.31 -1.67
CA GLY A 23 -8.40 -27.96 -3.00
C GLY A 23 -8.41 -26.95 -4.15
N ALA A 24 -9.33 -27.11 -5.11
CA ALA A 24 -9.44 -26.22 -6.27
C ALA A 24 -9.70 -24.75 -5.91
N GLN A 25 -10.39 -24.48 -4.78
CA GLN A 25 -10.66 -23.11 -4.33
C GLN A 25 -9.39 -22.39 -3.87
N LEU A 26 -8.36 -23.12 -3.44
CA LEU A 26 -7.06 -22.55 -3.08
C LEU A 26 -6.36 -21.93 -4.29
N GLY A 27 -6.40 -22.59 -5.44
CA GLY A 27 -5.83 -22.06 -6.68
C GLY A 27 -6.52 -20.76 -7.12
N VAL A 28 -7.85 -20.74 -7.06
CA VAL A 28 -8.65 -19.54 -7.36
C VAL A 28 -8.31 -18.39 -6.40
N TRP A 29 -8.29 -18.66 -5.10
CA TRP A 29 -7.94 -17.66 -4.09
C TRP A 29 -6.53 -17.09 -4.31
N ARG A 30 -5.53 -17.93 -4.54
CA ARG A 30 -4.15 -17.50 -4.83
C ARG A 30 -4.07 -16.58 -6.04
N PHE A 31 -4.76 -16.93 -7.12
CA PHE A 31 -4.82 -16.10 -8.32
C PHE A 31 -5.48 -14.75 -8.05
N THR A 32 -6.64 -14.75 -7.39
CA THR A 32 -7.36 -13.51 -7.03
C THR A 32 -6.54 -12.59 -6.13
N VAL A 33 -5.89 -13.14 -5.10
CA VAL A 33 -5.01 -12.37 -4.20
C VAL A 33 -3.83 -11.79 -4.97
N ARG A 34 -3.19 -12.55 -5.85
CA ARG A 34 -2.07 -12.07 -6.67
C ARG A 34 -2.48 -10.92 -7.60
N GLN A 35 -3.62 -11.05 -8.29
CA GLN A 35 -4.14 -10.00 -9.17
C GLN A 35 -4.40 -8.70 -8.40
N ARG A 36 -5.10 -8.79 -7.25
CA ARG A 36 -5.40 -7.64 -6.42
C ARG A 36 -4.15 -7.01 -5.79
N LEU A 37 -3.16 -7.83 -5.43
CA LEU A 37 -1.85 -7.35 -4.98
C LEU A 37 -1.14 -6.53 -6.08
N GLY A 38 -1.28 -6.95 -7.34
CA GLY A 38 -0.82 -6.18 -8.50
C GLY A 38 -1.46 -4.79 -8.58
N THR A 39 -2.78 -4.71 -8.42
CA THR A 39 -3.49 -3.41 -8.40
C THR A 39 -3.04 -2.52 -7.24
N VAL A 40 -2.81 -3.08 -6.04
CA VAL A 40 -2.26 -2.32 -4.90
C VAL A 40 -0.85 -1.82 -5.19
N ARG A 41 0.00 -2.67 -5.79
CA ARG A 41 1.36 -2.28 -6.21
C ARG A 41 1.33 -1.12 -7.20
N ASP A 42 0.47 -1.19 -8.20
CA ASP A 42 0.38 -0.16 -9.24
C ASP A 42 -0.15 1.16 -8.67
N GLY A 43 -1.15 1.09 -7.78
CA GLY A 43 -1.64 2.27 -7.06
C GLY A 43 -0.57 2.91 -6.18
N LEU A 44 0.18 2.11 -5.39
CA LEU A 44 1.29 2.61 -4.59
C LEU A 44 2.42 3.17 -5.45
N ALA A 45 2.72 2.55 -6.59
CA ALA A 45 3.71 3.04 -7.55
C ALA A 45 3.26 4.33 -8.26
N ALA A 46 1.96 4.63 -8.31
CA ALA A 46 1.47 5.90 -8.83
C ALA A 46 1.46 7.03 -7.77
N GLU A 47 1.66 6.72 -6.48
CA GLU A 47 1.74 7.75 -5.44
C GLU A 47 3.01 8.58 -5.59
N HIS A 48 2.81 9.90 -5.65
CA HIS A 48 3.89 10.88 -5.68
C HIS A 48 3.57 12.01 -4.70
N PRO A 49 4.48 12.32 -3.77
CA PRO A 49 4.39 13.56 -3.01
C PRO A 49 4.57 14.76 -3.94
N GLN A 50 3.87 15.85 -3.64
CA GLN A 50 3.95 17.12 -4.36
C GLN A 50 4.40 18.19 -3.36
N ALA A 51 5.66 18.13 -2.93
CA ALA A 51 6.19 19.11 -2.00
C ALA A 51 6.60 20.41 -2.73
N ARG A 52 6.18 21.57 -2.21
CA ARG A 52 6.48 22.89 -2.80
C ARG A 52 7.58 23.67 -2.06
N ALA A 53 7.96 23.28 -0.84
CA ALA A 53 8.89 24.03 0.02
C ALA A 53 10.10 23.21 0.53
N GLY A 54 11.23 23.90 0.78
CA GLY A 54 12.53 23.28 1.08
C GLY A 54 12.62 22.42 2.36
N TRP A 55 11.85 22.73 3.41
CA TRP A 55 11.78 21.89 4.63
C TRP A 55 10.95 20.61 4.40
N ALA A 56 10.00 20.65 3.47
CA ALA A 56 9.22 19.49 3.06
C ALA A 56 10.04 18.48 2.24
N VAL A 57 11.11 18.92 1.56
CA VAL A 57 12.01 18.04 0.77
C VAL A 57 12.65 16.93 1.63
N ALA A 58 13.00 17.21 2.88
CA ALA A 58 13.59 16.20 3.77
C ALA A 58 12.56 15.14 4.20
N ARG A 59 11.32 15.57 4.52
CA ARG A 59 10.20 14.68 4.85
C ARG A 59 9.77 13.87 3.63
N GLU A 60 9.67 14.51 2.47
CA GLU A 60 9.38 13.88 1.19
C GLU A 60 10.34 12.73 0.89
N ARG A 61 11.65 12.94 1.06
CA ARG A 61 12.66 11.87 0.88
C ARG A 61 12.44 10.68 1.82
N ALA A 62 12.02 10.91 3.06
CA ALA A 62 11.74 9.83 3.99
C ALA A 62 10.53 9.01 3.54
N VAL A 63 9.48 9.70 3.08
CA VAL A 63 8.25 9.08 2.58
C VAL A 63 8.51 8.31 1.27
N LEU A 64 9.30 8.85 0.35
CA LEU A 64 9.72 8.15 -0.88
C LEU A 64 10.51 6.86 -0.59
N ARG A 65 11.43 6.89 0.40
CA ARG A 65 12.18 5.69 0.82
C ARG A 65 11.25 4.64 1.41
N GLU A 66 10.26 5.06 2.19
CA GLU A 66 9.26 4.15 2.73
C GLU A 66 8.41 3.52 1.63
N ARG A 67 7.92 4.31 0.67
CA ARG A 67 7.20 3.81 -0.51
C ARG A 67 8.02 2.75 -1.24
N GLN A 68 9.31 3.01 -1.47
CA GLN A 68 10.19 2.04 -2.11
C GLN A 68 10.34 0.75 -1.30
N ARG A 69 10.48 0.84 0.03
CA ARG A 69 10.51 -0.32 0.93
C ARG A 69 9.22 -1.14 0.85
N LEU A 70 8.06 -0.49 0.79
CA LEU A 70 6.76 -1.16 0.66
C LEU A 70 6.62 -1.85 -0.71
N LEU A 71 7.03 -1.19 -1.79
CA LEU A 71 7.06 -1.78 -3.14
C LEU A 71 7.97 -3.01 -3.20
N THR A 72 9.16 -2.96 -2.58
CA THR A 72 10.06 -4.11 -2.50
C THR A 72 9.41 -5.28 -1.74
N ARG A 73 8.71 -5.01 -0.63
CA ARG A 73 7.99 -6.06 0.12
C ARG A 73 6.87 -6.69 -0.70
N LEU A 74 6.09 -5.88 -1.44
CA LEU A 74 5.07 -6.38 -2.38
C LEU A 74 5.70 -7.30 -3.44
N ALA A 75 6.84 -6.90 -4.01
CA ALA A 75 7.55 -7.68 -5.01
C ALA A 75 8.04 -9.04 -4.48
N ILE A 76 8.48 -9.10 -3.21
CA ILE A 76 8.92 -10.34 -2.55
C ILE A 76 7.74 -11.28 -2.26
N ILE A 77 6.60 -10.75 -1.82
CA ILE A 77 5.42 -11.55 -1.47
C ILE A 77 4.70 -12.10 -2.70
N SER A 78 4.65 -11.33 -3.79
CA SER A 78 3.89 -11.67 -5.00
C SER A 78 4.13 -13.10 -5.54
N PRO A 79 5.39 -13.57 -5.74
CA PRO A 79 5.63 -14.94 -6.18
C PRO A 79 5.28 -15.98 -5.10
N ARG A 80 5.49 -15.67 -3.82
CA ARG A 80 5.24 -16.59 -2.69
C ARG A 80 3.77 -16.97 -2.54
N ILE A 81 2.83 -16.15 -3.02
CA ILE A 81 1.39 -16.45 -2.96
C ILE A 81 1.06 -17.76 -3.67
N LEU A 82 1.71 -18.03 -4.81
CA LEU A 82 1.39 -19.21 -5.62
C LEU A 82 1.93 -20.50 -5.01
N ASP A 83 3.10 -20.41 -4.38
CA ASP A 83 3.91 -21.58 -3.99
C ASP A 83 3.88 -21.88 -2.49
N ALA A 84 3.35 -20.98 -1.65
CA ALA A 84 3.35 -21.16 -0.21
C ALA A 84 2.52 -22.39 0.22
N PRO A 85 3.12 -23.38 0.91
CA PRO A 85 2.42 -24.58 1.34
C PRO A 85 1.32 -24.26 2.35
N GLU A 86 1.54 -23.25 3.20
CA GLU A 86 0.56 -22.73 4.14
C GLU A 86 0.08 -21.32 3.71
N PRO A 87 -1.15 -21.19 3.18
CA PRO A 87 -1.67 -19.91 2.69
C PRO A 87 -1.95 -18.89 3.80
N GLU A 88 -2.18 -19.34 5.04
CA GLU A 88 -2.54 -18.45 6.16
C GLU A 88 -1.35 -17.59 6.64
N GLY A 89 -0.13 -18.09 6.55
CA GLY A 89 1.08 -17.30 6.81
C GLY A 89 1.19 -16.12 5.83
N ILE A 90 1.00 -16.40 4.54
CA ILE A 90 0.99 -15.37 3.48
C ILE A 90 -0.19 -14.41 3.68
N ARG A 91 -1.39 -14.91 4.01
CA ARG A 91 -2.55 -14.06 4.30
C ARG A 91 -2.24 -13.04 5.40
N THR A 92 -1.65 -13.50 6.50
CA THR A 92 -1.26 -12.64 7.63
C THR A 92 -0.20 -11.62 7.23
N GLU A 93 0.80 -12.04 6.46
CA GLU A 93 1.86 -11.17 5.97
C GLU A 93 1.31 -10.05 5.06
N ILE A 94 0.39 -10.37 4.16
CA ILE A 94 -0.26 -9.39 3.29
C ILE A 94 -1.14 -8.43 4.09
N LYS A 95 -1.90 -8.92 5.08
CA LYS A 95 -2.72 -8.05 5.96
C LYS A 95 -1.87 -7.02 6.71
N ARG A 96 -0.72 -7.43 7.24
CA ARG A 96 0.24 -6.51 7.87
C ARG A 96 0.78 -5.49 6.88
N LEU A 97 1.10 -5.93 5.66
CA LEU A 97 1.56 -5.03 4.60
C LEU A 97 0.49 -4.01 4.19
N LEU A 98 -0.78 -4.39 4.13
CA LEU A 98 -1.89 -3.45 3.91
C LEU A 98 -1.96 -2.38 5.00
N HIS A 99 -1.78 -2.75 6.27
CA HIS A 99 -1.73 -1.79 7.38
C HIS A 99 -0.53 -0.84 7.28
N ASP A 100 0.64 -1.35 6.87
CA ASP A 100 1.82 -0.51 6.66
C ASP A 100 1.63 0.49 5.50
N ILE A 101 0.93 0.09 4.43
CA ILE A 101 0.57 0.97 3.31
C ILE A 101 -0.45 2.03 3.76
N ASP A 102 -1.43 1.67 4.57
CA ASP A 102 -2.40 2.63 5.12
C ASP A 102 -1.71 3.70 5.97
N ARG A 103 -0.77 3.30 6.83
CA ARG A 103 0.03 4.22 7.63
C ARG A 103 0.95 5.11 6.79
N HIS A 104 1.45 4.60 5.67
CA HIS A 104 2.22 5.40 4.72
C HIS A 104 1.36 6.50 4.09
N ARG A 105 0.12 6.16 3.69
CA ARG A 105 -0.84 7.11 3.12
C ARG A 105 -1.24 8.20 4.10
N GLN A 106 -1.48 7.85 5.37
CA GLN A 106 -1.76 8.82 6.42
C GLN A 106 -0.61 9.83 6.54
N ARG A 107 0.64 9.35 6.63
CA ARG A 107 1.81 10.23 6.68
C ARG A 107 1.98 11.11 5.43
N MET A 108 1.64 10.59 4.25
CA MET A 108 1.62 11.39 3.02
C MET A 108 0.62 12.55 3.11
N GLN A 109 -0.57 12.31 3.65
CA GLN A 109 -1.60 13.33 3.84
C GLN A 109 -1.16 14.36 4.88
N ASP A 110 -0.58 13.93 6.00
CA ASP A 110 -0.07 14.82 7.05
C ASP A 110 0.98 15.82 6.50
N VAL A 111 1.93 15.34 5.69
CA VAL A 111 2.93 16.22 5.03
C VAL A 111 2.26 17.25 4.12
N THR A 112 1.19 16.88 3.44
CA THR A 112 0.48 17.79 2.53
C THR A 112 -0.28 18.87 3.30
N TRP A 113 -0.89 18.51 4.43
CA TRP A 113 -1.61 19.46 5.29
C TRP A 113 -0.67 20.46 5.97
N ASP A 114 0.47 20.00 6.50
CA ASP A 114 1.48 20.87 7.11
C ASP A 114 2.00 21.93 6.11
N GLU A 115 2.16 21.58 4.83
CA GLU A 115 2.56 22.54 3.78
C GLU A 115 1.49 23.60 3.51
N ALA A 116 0.22 23.19 3.47
CA ALA A 116 -0.89 24.13 3.25
C ALA A 116 -1.02 25.12 4.42
N GLU A 117 -0.90 24.65 5.67
CA GLU A 117 -1.00 25.51 6.85
C GLU A 117 0.09 26.59 6.90
N VAL A 118 1.32 26.25 6.47
CA VAL A 118 2.44 27.20 6.38
C VAL A 118 2.23 28.26 5.28
N ASP A 119 1.61 27.90 4.15
CA ASP A 119 1.36 28.82 3.03
C ASP A 119 0.22 29.82 3.35
N PHE A 120 -0.74 29.44 4.20
CA PHE A 120 -1.85 30.31 4.63
C PHE A 120 -1.52 31.21 5.84
N GLY A 121 -0.48 30.90 6.63
CA GLY A 121 -0.07 31.67 7.82
C GLY A 121 0.79 32.91 7.56
N GLY A 122 1.12 33.22 6.29
CA GLY A 122 2.03 34.32 5.92
C GLY A 122 1.37 35.68 5.64
N SER A 123 0.11 35.88 6.02
CA SER A 123 -0.63 37.14 5.82
C SER A 123 -0.87 37.86 7.15
N GLU A 124 0.17 38.41 7.75
CA GLU A 124 0.07 39.51 8.74
C GLU A 124 1.07 40.62 8.39
#